data_AF-A0A6M0IG17-F1
#
_entry.id   AF-A0A6M0IG17-F1
#
_cell.length_a   1.000
_cell.length_b   1.000
_cell.length_c   1.000
_cell.angle_alpha   90.00
_cell.angle_beta   90.00
_cell.angle_gamma   90.00
#
_symmetry.space_group_name_H-M   'P 1'
#
loop_
_entity.id
_entity.type
_entity.pdbx_description
1 polymer ?
#
loop_
_entity_poly.entity_id
_entity_poly.type
_entity_poly.pdbx_seq_one_letter_code
_entity_poly.pdbx_strand_id
1 'polypeptide(L)'
;MKLFFLLLVISITGTYGQSALYGEKLDSPLTLRNGLVIVVGDTIHFGKGTLPNGDFNYITRSGKTPLTRQWCGRYAIVQAIRGNERKKYIVVRAGRTAVIDITAAISVAEIVGINKSSLTLTPVHIRGDYR
;
A
#
# COMPACT_ATOMS: atom_id res chain seq x y z
N MET A 1 6.59 35.26 33.62
CA MET A 1 5.75 35.20 32.40
C MET A 1 5.69 33.76 31.92
N LYS A 2 4.48 33.23 31.79
CA LYS A 2 4.19 31.83 31.42
C LYS A 2 4.44 31.65 29.92
N LEU A 3 5.35 30.76 29.53
CA LEU A 3 5.48 30.35 28.13
C LEU A 3 4.98 28.91 28.01
N PHE A 4 3.80 28.80 27.40
CA PHE A 4 3.13 27.57 26.99
C PHE A 4 4.09 26.71 26.15
N PHE A 5 4.49 25.55 26.66
CA PHE A 5 5.04 24.51 25.80
C PHE A 5 3.92 23.54 25.42
N LEU A 6 3.67 23.54 24.12
CA LEU A 6 2.66 22.81 23.40
C LEU A 6 2.70 21.32 23.74
N LEU A 7 1.59 20.83 24.28
CA LEU A 7 1.32 19.41 24.53
C LEU A 7 1.23 18.70 23.17
N LEU A 8 2.31 18.08 22.70
CA LEU A 8 2.25 17.15 21.57
C LEU A 8 1.59 15.86 22.07
N VAL A 9 0.26 15.81 22.01
CA VAL A 9 -0.51 14.59 22.22
C VAL A 9 -0.22 13.67 21.04
N ILE A 10 0.80 12.83 21.16
CA ILE A 10 0.95 11.67 20.29
C ILE A 10 -0.15 10.69 20.71
N SER A 11 -1.32 10.80 20.09
CA SER A 11 -2.34 9.77 20.18
C SER A 11 -1.82 8.52 19.47
N ILE A 12 -0.99 7.72 20.15
CA ILE A 12 -0.66 6.33 19.78
C ILE A 12 -1.85 5.45 20.18
N THR A 13 -3.05 5.76 19.70
CA THR A 13 -4.23 4.92 19.95
C THR A 13 -4.42 3.98 18.78
N GLY A 14 -3.91 2.76 18.98
CA GLY A 14 -4.53 1.54 18.48
C GLY A 14 -4.36 1.23 17.00
N THR A 15 -3.18 0.76 16.58
CA THR A 15 -3.07 -0.08 15.37
C THR A 15 -1.79 -0.91 15.25
N TYR A 16 -0.88 -0.88 16.24
CA TYR A 16 0.41 -1.57 16.11
C TYR A 16 0.32 -3.10 16.24
N GLY A 17 -0.72 -3.65 16.87
CA GLY A 17 -0.86 -5.10 17.08
C GLY A 17 -1.12 -5.92 15.81
N GLN A 18 -1.57 -5.31 14.70
CA GLN A 18 -1.92 -6.03 13.46
C GLN A 18 -0.76 -6.12 12.47
N SER A 19 0.26 -5.33 12.70
CA SER A 19 1.42 -5.18 11.83
C SER A 19 2.43 -6.33 11.95
N ALA A 20 2.35 -7.13 13.01
CA ALA A 20 3.23 -8.28 13.24
C ALA A 20 3.04 -9.39 12.20
N LEU A 21 1.86 -9.50 11.58
CA LEU A 21 1.58 -10.48 10.51
C LEU A 21 2.37 -10.20 9.22
N TYR A 22 2.91 -8.98 9.07
CA TYR A 22 3.56 -8.50 7.85
C TYR A 22 5.06 -8.25 8.05
N GLY A 23 5.63 -8.83 9.10
CA GLY A 23 7.03 -8.66 9.47
C GLY A 23 7.30 -7.38 10.24
N GLU A 24 8.58 -7.13 10.45
CA GLU A 24 9.05 -6.00 11.24
C GLU A 24 8.88 -4.69 10.46
N LYS A 25 8.86 -3.58 11.20
CA LYS A 25 8.90 -2.26 10.58
C LYS A 25 10.29 -2.07 10.00
N LEU A 26 10.36 -1.64 8.75
CA LEU A 26 11.59 -1.26 8.10
C LEU A 26 11.72 0.27 8.14
N ASP A 27 12.87 0.77 8.59
CA ASP A 27 13.17 2.21 8.59
C ASP A 27 13.84 2.67 7.27
N SER A 28 14.12 1.74 6.36
CA SER A 28 14.69 2.03 5.04
C SER A 28 13.62 2.12 3.93
N PRO A 29 13.88 2.92 2.88
CA PRO A 29 13.03 2.94 1.68
C PRO A 29 12.86 1.55 1.06
N LEU A 30 11.69 1.34 0.45
CA LEU A 30 11.40 0.15 -0.32
C LEU A 30 11.78 0.39 -1.78
N THR A 31 12.88 -0.23 -2.22
CA THR A 31 13.24 -0.27 -3.64
C THR A 31 12.63 -1.51 -4.28
N LEU A 32 11.79 -1.32 -5.30
CA LEU A 32 11.21 -2.38 -6.12
C LEU A 32 12.19 -2.81 -7.21
N ARG A 33 11.94 -3.98 -7.82
CA ARG A 33 12.82 -4.56 -8.86
C ARG A 33 13.01 -3.65 -10.09
N ASN A 34 12.04 -2.80 -10.40
CA ASN A 34 12.09 -1.84 -11.50
C ASN A 34 12.80 -0.52 -11.13
N GLY A 35 13.45 -0.45 -9.97
CA GLY A 35 14.14 0.76 -9.50
C GLY A 35 13.22 1.80 -8.85
N LEU A 36 11.90 1.56 -8.81
CA LEU A 36 10.98 2.46 -8.11
C LEU A 36 11.24 2.42 -6.61
N VAL A 37 11.45 3.60 -6.02
CA VAL A 37 11.67 3.75 -4.58
C VAL A 37 10.39 4.26 -3.94
N ILE A 38 9.97 3.62 -2.86
CA ILE A 38 8.81 4.00 -2.05
C ILE A 38 9.28 4.36 -0.66
N VAL A 39 8.86 5.52 -0.18
CA VAL A 39 9.16 6.04 1.15
C VAL A 39 7.87 6.33 1.94
N VAL A 40 8.01 6.45 3.26
CA VAL A 40 6.92 6.94 4.11
C VAL A 40 6.57 8.37 3.68
N GLY A 41 5.27 8.66 3.56
CA GLY A 41 4.77 9.93 3.04
C GLY A 41 4.39 9.90 1.55
N ASP A 42 4.83 8.90 0.79
CA ASP A 42 4.42 8.76 -0.60
C ASP A 42 2.91 8.54 -0.73
N THR A 43 2.35 9.02 -1.84
CA THR A 43 0.96 8.80 -2.21
C THR A 43 0.84 7.60 -3.14
N ILE A 44 -0.07 6.67 -2.83
CA ILE A 44 -0.36 5.48 -3.62
C ILE A 44 -1.72 5.67 -4.30
N HIS A 45 -1.78 5.50 -5.61
CA HIS A 45 -3.00 5.64 -6.40
C HIS A 45 -3.58 4.28 -6.75
N PHE A 46 -4.84 4.06 -6.39
CA PHE A 46 -5.56 2.81 -6.59
C PHE A 46 -6.17 2.76 -7.99
N GLY A 47 -5.97 1.63 -8.67
CA GLY A 47 -6.59 1.29 -9.92
C GLY A 47 -7.97 0.66 -9.71
N LYS A 48 -8.17 -0.50 -10.32
CA LYS A 48 -9.38 -1.32 -10.17
C LYS A 48 -9.06 -2.56 -9.34
N GLY A 49 -9.97 -2.99 -8.49
CA GLY A 49 -9.83 -4.27 -7.79
C GLY A 49 -9.98 -5.45 -8.75
N THR A 50 -9.26 -6.54 -8.48
CA THR A 50 -9.19 -7.70 -9.39
C THR A 50 -10.05 -8.88 -8.98
N LEU A 51 -10.76 -8.79 -7.85
CA LEU A 51 -11.73 -9.83 -7.46
C LEU A 51 -13.01 -9.73 -8.31
N PRO A 52 -13.79 -10.81 -8.46
CA PRO A 52 -15.01 -10.81 -9.29
C PRO A 52 -16.04 -9.75 -8.89
N ASN A 53 -16.08 -9.36 -7.61
CA ASN A 53 -16.96 -8.31 -7.10
C ASN A 53 -16.38 -6.88 -7.28
N GLY A 54 -15.18 -6.75 -7.83
CA GLY A 54 -14.43 -5.51 -8.01
C GLY A 54 -13.59 -5.08 -6.81
N ASP A 55 -13.53 -5.89 -5.75
CA ASP A 55 -12.69 -5.64 -4.58
C ASP A 55 -11.22 -5.97 -4.87
N PHE A 56 -10.34 -5.50 -3.99
CA PHE A 56 -8.91 -5.64 -4.15
C PHE A 56 -8.39 -6.93 -3.53
N ASN A 57 -7.63 -7.71 -4.30
CA ASN A 57 -7.03 -8.96 -3.86
C ASN A 57 -5.75 -8.75 -3.02
N TYR A 58 -4.93 -7.76 -3.38
CA TYR A 58 -3.61 -7.54 -2.76
C TYR A 58 -3.56 -6.31 -1.84
N ILE A 59 -4.69 -5.63 -1.70
CA ILE A 59 -4.88 -4.50 -0.79
C ILE A 59 -5.89 -4.94 0.26
N THR A 60 -5.44 -5.11 1.50
CA THR A 60 -6.31 -5.63 2.56
C THR A 60 -6.40 -4.69 3.75
N ARG A 61 -7.60 -4.55 4.29
CA ARG A 61 -7.80 -3.96 5.61
C ARG A 61 -7.44 -4.98 6.67
N SER A 62 -6.63 -4.55 7.65
CA SER A 62 -6.25 -5.38 8.80
C SER A 62 -5.65 -6.74 8.43
N GLY A 63 -5.12 -6.85 7.20
CA GLY A 63 -4.47 -8.04 6.69
C GLY A 63 -5.33 -9.24 6.33
N LYS A 64 -6.65 -9.14 6.45
CA LYS A 64 -7.55 -10.29 6.30
C LYS A 64 -8.71 -10.04 5.36
N THR A 65 -9.07 -8.79 5.16
CA THR A 65 -10.25 -8.43 4.38
C THR A 65 -9.83 -7.60 3.18
N PRO A 66 -10.12 -8.04 1.94
CA PRO A 66 -10.03 -7.21 0.75
C PRO A 66 -10.51 -5.78 0.99
N LEU A 67 -9.77 -4.80 0.49
CA LEU A 67 -10.28 -3.44 0.39
C LEU A 67 -11.42 -3.45 -0.63
N THR A 68 -12.48 -2.68 -0.37
CA THR A 68 -13.66 -2.72 -1.23
C THR A 68 -13.46 -1.89 -2.50
N ARG A 69 -14.22 -2.21 -3.56
CA ARG A 69 -14.21 -1.48 -4.85
C ARG A 69 -14.45 0.03 -4.74
N GLN A 70 -15.02 0.51 -3.62
CA GLN A 70 -15.23 1.94 -3.36
C GLN A 70 -13.93 2.76 -3.33
N TRP A 71 -12.79 2.07 -3.20
CA TRP A 71 -11.46 2.67 -3.21
C TRP A 71 -10.86 2.82 -4.61
N CYS A 72 -11.51 2.29 -5.64
CA CYS A 72 -11.04 2.46 -7.03
C CYS A 72 -10.94 3.94 -7.39
N GLY A 73 -9.83 4.32 -8.03
CA GLY A 73 -9.55 5.71 -8.43
C GLY A 73 -9.25 6.67 -7.27
N ARG A 74 -9.12 6.17 -6.03
CA ARG A 74 -8.70 6.98 -4.87
C ARG A 74 -7.20 6.85 -4.62
N TYR A 75 -6.71 7.58 -3.62
CA TYR A 75 -5.33 7.50 -3.17
C TYR A 75 -5.22 7.32 -1.65
N ALA A 76 -4.04 6.91 -1.20
CA ALA A 76 -3.70 6.75 0.21
C ALA A 76 -2.24 7.11 0.48
N ILE A 77 -1.92 7.48 1.72
CA ILE A 77 -0.55 7.89 2.11
C ILE A 77 0.16 6.72 2.79
N VAL A 78 1.40 6.43 2.40
CA VAL A 78 2.27 5.45 3.06
C VAL A 78 2.60 5.91 4.47
N GLN A 79 2.28 5.09 5.46
CA GLN A 79 2.53 5.33 6.89
C GLN A 79 3.72 4.53 7.41
N ALA A 80 3.95 3.34 6.85
CA ALA A 80 5.07 2.50 7.24
C ALA A 80 5.40 1.52 6.11
N ILE A 81 6.65 1.07 6.13
CA ILE A 81 7.12 -0.05 5.32
C ILE A 81 7.36 -1.21 6.29
N ARG A 82 6.90 -2.40 5.91
CA ARG A 82 7.03 -3.60 6.71
C ARG A 82 7.49 -4.77 5.87
N GLY A 83 8.14 -5.74 6.47
CA GLY A 83 8.49 -6.94 5.75
C GLY A 83 9.55 -7.77 6.43
N ASN A 84 10.02 -8.74 5.67
CA ASN A 84 11.20 -9.52 5.95
C ASN A 84 12.00 -9.68 4.64
N GLU A 85 13.05 -10.49 4.68
CA GLU A 85 13.91 -10.77 3.51
C GLU A 85 13.14 -11.31 2.30
N ARG A 86 12.01 -12.00 2.52
CA ARG A 86 11.24 -12.66 1.47
C ARG A 86 10.16 -11.77 0.88
N LYS A 87 9.53 -10.93 1.70
CA LYS A 87 8.35 -10.18 1.29
C LYS A 87 8.24 -8.86 2.02
N LYS A 88 7.93 -7.81 1.26
CA LYS A 88 7.78 -6.44 1.74
C LYS A 88 6.37 -5.93 1.43
N TYR A 89 5.85 -5.16 2.36
CA TYR A 89 4.51 -4.61 2.39
C TYR A 89 4.60 -3.12 2.70
N ILE A 90 3.63 -2.37 2.21
CA ILE A 90 3.42 -0.99 2.64
C ILE A 90 2.13 -0.91 3.42
N VAL A 91 2.16 -0.14 4.50
CA VAL A 91 0.98 0.21 5.29
C VAL A 91 0.55 1.60 4.87
N VAL A 92 -0.70 1.73 4.45
CA VAL A 92 -1.25 3.01 4.00
C VAL A 92 -2.44 3.43 4.85
N ARG A 93 -2.73 4.73 4.89
CA ARG A 93 -3.97 5.26 5.46
C ARG A 93 -4.92 5.67 4.35
N ALA A 94 -6.01 4.91 4.22
CA ALA A 94 -7.05 5.08 3.23
C ALA A 94 -8.39 5.08 3.99
N GLY A 95 -8.70 6.17 4.70
CA GLY A 95 -9.80 6.25 5.69
C GLY A 95 -9.57 5.39 6.94
N ARG A 96 -9.18 4.12 6.75
CA ARG A 96 -8.67 3.15 7.73
C ARG A 96 -7.30 2.65 7.28
N THR A 97 -6.58 1.96 8.16
CA THR A 97 -5.29 1.34 7.83
C THR A 97 -5.49 0.16 6.90
N ALA A 98 -4.76 0.17 5.78
CA ALA A 98 -4.68 -0.94 4.84
C ALA A 98 -3.23 -1.38 4.65
N VAL A 99 -3.04 -2.65 4.34
CA VAL A 99 -1.75 -3.27 4.04
C VAL A 99 -1.76 -3.69 2.58
N ILE A 100 -0.68 -3.37 1.89
CA ILE A 100 -0.53 -3.61 0.45
C ILE A 100 0.67 -4.51 0.23
N ASP A 101 0.46 -5.63 -0.43
CA ASP A 101 1.52 -6.34 -1.13
C ASP A 101 1.84 -5.59 -2.42
N ILE A 102 2.72 -4.60 -2.31
CA ILE A 102 2.90 -3.58 -3.35
C ILE A 102 3.39 -4.17 -4.67
N THR A 103 4.23 -5.21 -4.62
CA THR A 103 4.74 -5.84 -5.85
C THR A 103 3.62 -6.56 -6.58
N ALA A 104 2.82 -7.35 -5.85
CA ALA A 104 1.69 -8.05 -6.44
C ALA A 104 0.61 -7.07 -6.93
N ALA A 105 0.24 -6.08 -6.12
CA ALA A 105 -0.78 -5.10 -6.45
C ALA A 105 -0.44 -4.26 -7.69
N ILE A 106 0.85 -3.89 -7.88
CA ILE A 106 1.30 -3.24 -9.12
C ILE A 106 1.15 -4.20 -10.31
N SER A 107 1.59 -5.45 -10.16
CA SER A 107 1.60 -6.42 -11.27
C SER A 107 0.21 -6.69 -11.87
N VAL A 108 -0.85 -6.50 -11.08
CA VAL A 108 -2.24 -6.70 -11.50
C VAL A 108 -3.05 -5.40 -11.66
N ALA A 109 -2.39 -4.24 -11.71
CA ALA A 109 -3.03 -2.93 -11.87
C ALA A 109 -3.99 -2.49 -10.74
N GLU A 110 -3.87 -3.08 -9.55
CA GLU A 110 -4.54 -2.58 -8.36
C GLU A 110 -3.88 -1.28 -7.85
N ILE A 111 -2.58 -1.12 -8.11
CA ILE A 111 -1.85 0.15 -7.97
C ILE A 111 -1.44 0.64 -9.36
N VAL A 112 -1.83 1.87 -9.68
CA VAL A 112 -1.60 2.48 -11.00
C VAL A 112 -0.70 3.71 -10.95
N GLY A 113 -0.31 4.15 -9.75
CA GLY A 113 0.52 5.33 -9.59
C GLY A 113 1.13 5.44 -8.21
N ILE A 114 2.30 6.07 -8.15
CA ILE A 114 2.95 6.52 -6.92
C ILE A 114 3.31 7.99 -7.08
N ASN A 115 2.90 8.83 -6.13
CA ASN A 115 2.94 10.28 -6.24
C ASN A 115 2.30 10.74 -7.56
N LYS A 116 2.91 11.70 -8.25
CA LYS A 116 2.42 12.19 -9.54
C LYS A 116 2.76 11.27 -10.72
N SER A 117 3.45 10.15 -10.48
CA SER A 117 3.93 9.25 -11.52
C SER A 117 2.95 8.11 -11.74
N SER A 118 2.40 8.00 -12.94
CA SER A 118 1.66 6.82 -13.38
C SER A 118 2.62 5.65 -13.59
N LEU A 119 2.23 4.47 -13.11
CA LEU A 119 2.95 3.24 -13.37
C LEU A 119 2.49 2.72 -14.73
N THR A 120 3.39 2.74 -15.70
CA THR A 120 3.13 2.06 -16.98
C THR A 120 3.33 0.58 -16.74
N LEU A 121 2.23 -0.16 -16.69
CA LEU A 121 2.28 -1.61 -16.70
C LEU A 121 2.55 -2.00 -18.14
N THR A 122 3.72 -2.55 -18.42
CA THR A 122 3.92 -3.29 -19.66
C THR A 122 2.91 -4.44 -19.61
N PRO A 123 1.90 -4.48 -20.49
CA PRO A 123 1.03 -5.62 -20.56
C PRO A 123 1.93 -6.81 -20.84
N VAL A 124 1.99 -7.79 -19.94
CA VAL A 124 2.49 -9.11 -20.33
C VAL A 124 1.46 -9.58 -21.35
N HIS A 125 1.82 -9.43 -22.62
CA HIS A 125 1.02 -9.93 -23.73
C HIS A 125 1.07 -11.45 -23.62
N ILE A 126 0.15 -12.03 -22.85
CA ILE A 126 -0.13 -13.46 -22.92
C ILE A 126 -0.75 -13.63 -24.30
N ARG A 127 0.08 -13.92 -25.30
CA ARG A 127 -0.38 -14.52 -26.56
C ARG A 127 -0.97 -15.87 -26.20
N GLY A 128 -2.23 -15.87 -25.80
CA GLY A 128 -3.07 -17.04 -25.89
C GLY A 128 -3.32 -17.27 -27.38
N ASP A 129 -2.48 -18.06 -28.01
CA ASP A 129 -2.83 -18.73 -29.25
C ASP A 129 -4.02 -19.64 -28.94
N TYR A 130 -5.23 -19.12 -29.13
CA TYR A 130 -6.42 -19.94 -29.23
C TYR A 130 -6.40 -20.59 -30.62
N ARG A 131 -5.95 -21.84 -30.65
CA ARG A 131 -6.33 -22.79 -31.70
C ARG A 131 -7.68 -23.40 -31.37
#